data_AF-A0A7Y3C822-F1
#
_entry.id   AF-A0A7Y3C822-F1
#
_cell.length_a   1.000
_cell.length_b   1.000
_cell.length_c   1.000
_cell.angle_alpha   90.00
_cell.angle_beta   90.00
_cell.angle_gamma   90.00
#
_symmetry.space_group_name_H-M   'P 1'
#
loop_
_entity.id
_entity.type
_entity.pdbx_description
1 polymer ?
#
loop_
_entity_poly.entity_id
_entity_poly.type
_entity_poly.pdbx_seq_one_letter_code
_entity_poly.pdbx_strand_id
1 'polypeptide(L)'
;MEALIIHQEIEALAKQKKELFEFKNEGLLNSPYKQAIRENFFHSDPNSIFAIKQRIRSYQFQFPSTIDTILKLSVFAIVLAIALV
;
A
#
# COMPACT_ATOMS: atom_id res chain seq x y z
N MET A 1 -47.52 5.61 -15.47
CA MET A 1 -47.48 4.18 -15.10
C MET A 1 -46.04 3.68 -14.93
N GLU A 2 -45.06 4.24 -15.65
CA GLU A 2 -43.65 3.78 -15.57
C GLU A 2 -42.90 4.20 -14.29
N ALA A 3 -43.20 5.37 -13.72
CA ALA A 3 -42.52 5.85 -12.51
C ALA A 3 -42.76 4.97 -11.26
N LEU A 4 -43.91 4.30 -11.19
CA LEU A 4 -44.25 3.37 -10.10
C LEU A 4 -43.47 2.06 -10.19
N ILE A 5 -43.20 1.60 -11.42
CA ILE A 5 -42.42 0.39 -11.69
C ILE A 5 -40.97 0.60 -11.28
N ILE A 6 -40.40 1.76 -11.65
CA ILE A 6 -39.02 2.14 -11.27
C ILE A 6 -38.88 2.21 -9.74
N HIS A 7 -39.86 2.77 -9.04
CA HIS A 7 -39.80 2.87 -7.58
C HIS A 7 -39.82 1.48 -6.91
N GLN A 8 -40.64 0.58 -7.43
CA GLN A 8 -40.74 -0.80 -6.93
C GLN A 8 -39.49 -1.63 -7.22
N GLU A 9 -38.86 -1.45 -8.39
CA GLU A 9 -37.58 -2.08 -8.72
C GLU A 9 -36.44 -1.57 -7.84
N ILE A 10 -36.39 -0.26 -7.58
CA ILE A 10 -35.39 0.35 -6.67
C ILE A 10 -35.56 -0.18 -5.24
N GLU A 11 -36.80 -0.32 -4.76
CA GLU A 11 -37.09 -0.82 -3.42
C GLU A 11 -36.80 -2.33 -3.29
N ALA A 12 -37.08 -3.12 -4.34
CA ALA A 12 -36.71 -4.53 -4.42
C ALA A 12 -35.19 -4.72 -4.45
N LEU A 13 -34.46 -3.90 -5.21
CA LEU A 13 -32.99 -3.89 -5.27
C LEU A 13 -32.37 -3.50 -3.93
N ALA A 14 -32.97 -2.53 -3.22
CA ALA A 14 -32.54 -2.11 -1.89
C ALA A 14 -32.78 -3.20 -0.82
N LYS A 15 -33.81 -4.03 -0.98
CA LYS A 15 -34.07 -5.20 -0.12
C LYS A 15 -33.11 -6.36 -0.39
N GLN A 16 -32.68 -6.55 -1.63
CA GLN A 16 -31.84 -7.68 -2.03
C GLN A 16 -30.36 -7.53 -1.61
N LYS A 17 -29.91 -6.31 -1.31
CA LYS A 17 -28.49 -6.01 -1.03
C LYS A 17 -28.24 -5.40 0.35
N LYS A 18 -28.95 -5.88 1.37
CA LYS A 18 -28.51 -5.75 2.77
C LYS A 18 -27.94 -7.08 3.24
N GLU A 19 -26.82 -7.48 2.63
CA GLU A 19 -25.86 -8.31 3.35
C GLU A 19 -25.47 -7.47 4.57
N LEU A 20 -26.07 -7.80 5.72
CA LEU A 20 -25.74 -7.20 6.99
C LEU A 20 -24.24 -7.47 7.18
N PHE A 21 -23.41 -6.44 7.04
CA PHE A 21 -22.00 -6.56 7.34
C PHE A 21 -21.88 -6.79 8.85
N GLU A 22 -21.91 -8.07 9.23
CA GLU A 22 -21.73 -8.51 10.59
C GLU A 22 -20.23 -8.42 10.87
N PHE A 23 -19.81 -7.30 11.46
CA PHE A 23 -18.43 -7.11 11.87
C PHE A 23 -18.13 -8.08 13.02
N LYS A 24 -17.70 -9.29 12.68
CA LYS A 24 -17.16 -10.21 13.68
C LYS A 24 -15.90 -9.57 14.24
N ASN A 25 -15.91 -9.31 15.56
CA ASN A 25 -14.78 -8.80 16.34
C ASN A 25 -13.67 -9.87 16.50
N GLU A 26 -13.35 -10.58 15.42
CA GLU A 26 -12.13 -11.35 15.31
C GLU A 26 -11.04 -10.29 15.20
N GLY A 27 -10.26 -10.09 16.28
CA GLY A 27 -9.36 -8.95 16.41
C GLY A 27 -8.62 -8.63 15.10
N LEU A 28 -8.46 -7.34 14.81
CA LEU A 28 -8.01 -6.75 13.55
C LEU A 28 -6.67 -7.27 13.00
N LEU A 29 -6.02 -8.23 13.65
CA LEU A 29 -4.74 -8.84 13.29
C LEU A 29 -4.80 -10.38 13.37
N ASN A 30 -5.96 -10.98 13.15
CA ASN A 30 -6.08 -12.42 12.97
C ASN A 30 -5.30 -12.90 11.73
N SER A 31 -4.96 -14.19 11.68
CA SER A 31 -4.18 -14.76 10.57
C SER A 31 -4.80 -14.51 9.18
N PRO A 32 -6.13 -14.54 8.98
CA PRO A 32 -6.73 -14.21 7.68
C PRO A 32 -6.54 -12.74 7.31
N TYR A 33 -6.71 -11.81 8.26
CA TYR A 33 -6.45 -10.39 8.00
C TYR A 33 -4.99 -10.14 7.63
N LYS A 34 -4.04 -10.76 8.34
CA LYS A 34 -2.62 -10.65 8.01
C LYS A 34 -2.32 -11.16 6.60
N GLN A 35 -2.94 -12.26 6.20
CA GLN A 35 -2.78 -12.81 4.85
C GLN A 35 -3.39 -11.87 3.79
N ALA A 36 -4.60 -11.36 4.01
CA ALA A 36 -5.24 -10.41 3.09
C ALA A 36 -4.45 -9.10 2.95
N ILE A 37 -3.92 -8.56 4.05
CA ILE A 37 -3.06 -7.37 4.04
C ILE A 37 -1.78 -7.65 3.26
N ARG A 38 -1.15 -8.82 3.47
CA ARG A 38 0.07 -9.20 2.75
C ARG A 38 -0.19 -9.27 1.25
N GLU A 39 -1.29 -9.92 0.86
CA GLU A 39 -1.71 -10.04 -0.53
C GLU A 39 -1.95 -8.66 -1.15
N ASN A 40 -2.71 -7.80 -0.47
CA ASN A 40 -2.97 -6.43 -0.92
C ASN A 40 -1.70 -5.57 -0.97
N PHE A 41 -0.72 -5.81 -0.09
CA PHE A 41 0.53 -5.06 -0.05
C PHE A 41 1.44 -5.37 -1.25
N PHE A 42 1.53 -6.65 -1.65
CA PHE A 42 2.37 -7.08 -2.77
C PHE A 42 1.66 -7.02 -4.12
N HIS A 43 0.35 -7.23 -4.15
CA HIS A 43 -0.46 -7.27 -5.37
C HIS A 43 -1.46 -6.09 -5.45
N SER A 44 -1.07 -4.93 -4.93
CA SER A 44 -1.89 -3.71 -5.05
C SER A 44 -2.04 -3.25 -6.50
N ASP A 45 -3.22 -2.75 -6.85
CA ASP A 45 -3.45 -2.09 -8.13
C ASP A 45 -2.49 -0.89 -8.27
N PRO A 46 -1.62 -0.85 -9.29
CA PRO A 46 -0.63 0.22 -9.46
C PRO A 46 -1.25 1.63 -9.62
N ASN A 47 -2.54 1.72 -9.99
CA ASN A 47 -3.25 3.00 -10.11
C ASN A 47 -3.95 3.42 -8.81
N SER A 48 -3.90 2.59 -7.76
CA SER A 48 -4.45 2.93 -6.45
C SER A 48 -3.60 3.99 -5.75
N ILE A 49 -4.28 4.91 -5.03
CA ILE A 49 -3.62 5.91 -4.16
C ILE A 49 -2.68 5.24 -3.17
N PHE A 50 -3.04 4.06 -2.66
CA PHE A 50 -2.21 3.28 -1.75
C PHE A 50 -0.90 2.83 -2.42
N ALA A 51 -1.00 2.22 -3.61
CA ALA A 51 0.16 1.73 -4.36
C ALA A 51 1.09 2.88 -4.77
N ILE A 52 0.53 4.01 -5.20
CA ILE A 52 1.29 5.22 -5.54
C ILE A 52 2.07 5.72 -4.32
N LYS A 53 1.41 5.84 -3.16
CA LYS A 53 2.06 6.27 -1.92
C LYS A 53 3.14 5.28 -1.46
N GLN A 54 2.86 3.98 -1.55
CA GLN A 54 3.81 2.93 -1.22
C GLN A 54 5.04 2.99 -2.12
N ARG A 55 4.86 3.15 -3.43
CA ARG A 55 5.94 3.27 -4.42
C ARG A 55 6.83 4.49 -4.14
N ILE A 56 6.24 5.67 -3.92
CA ILE A 56 7.02 6.88 -3.60
C ILE A 56 7.86 6.66 -2.36
N ARG A 57 7.27 6.06 -1.32
CA ARG A 57 7.96 5.79 -0.06
C ARG A 57 9.06 4.74 -0.23
N SER A 58 8.80 3.66 -0.97
CA SER A 58 9.81 2.64 -1.24
C SER A 58 11.00 3.19 -2.02
N TYR A 59 10.78 4.07 -3.00
CA TYR A 59 11.86 4.73 -3.73
C TYR A 59 12.75 5.56 -2.81
N GLN A 60 12.20 6.28 -1.83
CA GLN A 60 13.01 7.04 -0.87
C GLN A 60 13.91 6.16 0.00
N PHE A 61 13.47 4.93 0.31
CA PHE A 61 14.24 3.99 1.13
C PHE A 61 15.10 3.01 0.32
N GLN A 62 14.86 2.90 -0.99
CA GLN A 62 15.60 2.00 -1.88
C GLN A 62 16.99 2.54 -2.23
N PHE A 63 17.15 3.87 -2.24
CA PHE A 63 18.49 4.44 -2.31
C PHE A 63 19.16 4.23 -0.95
N PRO A 64 20.23 3.40 -0.86
CA PRO A 64 21.07 3.46 0.33
C PRO A 64 21.48 4.91 0.51
N SER A 65 21.50 5.40 1.75
CA SER A 65 21.71 6.82 2.02
C SER A 65 22.89 7.30 1.15
N THR A 66 22.61 8.15 0.15
CA THR A 66 23.64 8.59 -0.80
C THR A 66 24.82 9.19 -0.03
N ILE A 67 24.51 9.75 1.14
CA ILE A 67 25.39 10.24 2.17
C ILE A 67 26.36 9.15 2.68
N ASP A 68 25.90 7.94 3.04
CA ASP A 68 26.76 6.83 3.50
C ASP A 68 27.80 6.45 2.44
N THR A 69 27.36 6.41 1.17
CA THR A 69 28.22 6.01 0.06
C THR A 69 29.26 7.09 -0.22
N ILE A 70 28.84 8.36 -0.27
CA ILE A 70 29.74 9.51 -0.43
C ILE A 70 30.75 9.59 0.71
N LEU A 71 30.31 9.37 1.96
CA LEU A 71 31.18 9.43 3.14
C LEU A 71 32.26 8.35 3.07
N LYS A 72 31.90 7.09 2.77
CA LYS A 72 32.87 5.99 2.62
C LYS A 72 33.86 6.25 1.47
N LEU A 73 33.37 6.72 0.33
CA LEU A 73 34.21 7.00 -0.84
C LEU A 73 35.18 8.16 -0.58
N SER A 74 34.72 9.22 0.09
CA SER A 74 35.53 10.36 0.54
C SER A 74 36.69 9.92 1.43
N VAL A 75 36.38 9.14 2.48
CA VAL A 75 37.40 8.63 3.40
C VAL A 75 38.43 7.78 2.66
N PHE A 76 37.98 6.91 1.75
CA PHE A 76 38.88 6.08 0.96
C PHE A 76 39.80 6.90 0.05
N ALA A 77 39.29 7.94 -0.60
CA ALA A 77 40.07 8.84 -1.44
C ALA A 77 41.13 9.62 -0.64
N ILE A 78 40.80 10.08 0.57
CA ILE A 78 41.75 10.76 1.46
C ILE A 78 42.89 9.82 1.86
N VAL A 79 42.57 8.58 2.25
CA VAL A 79 43.59 7.57 2.61
C VAL A 79 44.52 7.28 1.43
N LEU A 80 43.97 7.12 0.22
CA LEU A 80 44.77 6.93 -0.99
C LEU A 80 45.66 8.13 -1.30
N ALA A 81 45.15 9.35 -1.16
CA ALA A 81 45.92 10.56 -1.39
C ALA A 81 47.09 10.68 -0.41
N ILE A 82 46.90 10.32 0.87
CA ILE A 82 47.97 10.28 1.86
C ILE A 82 48.97 9.16 1.56
N ALA A 83 48.51 7.99 1.11
CA ALA A 83 49.38 6.85 0.83
C ALA A 83 50.21 7.00 -0.45
N LEU A 84 49.75 7.84 -1.40
CA LEU A 84 50.41 8.11 -2.68
C LEU A 84 51.33 9.34 -2.64
N VAL A 85 51.26 10.16 -1.60
CA VAL A 85 52.15 11.31 -1.31
C VAL A 85 53.33 10.84 -0.48
#